data_AF-A0A9P6CSF3-F1
#
_entry.id   AF-A0A9P6CSF3-F1
#
_cell.length_a   1.000
_cell.length_b   1.000
_cell.length_c   1.000
_cell.angle_alpha   90.00
_cell.angle_beta   90.00
_cell.angle_gamma   90.00
#
_symmetry.space_group_name_H-M   'P 1'
#
loop_
_entity.id
_entity.type
_entity.pdbx_description
1 polymer ?
#
loop_
_entity_poly.entity_id
_entity_poly.type
_entity_poly.pdbx_seq_one_letter_code
_entity_poly.pdbx_strand_id
1 'polypeptide(L)'
;MQWLNNGNTSKSEAQMNEFVHKVMLSPDFKQEHLTGFDAHRENLRLDNALDESSLRAQFTENAIDILVPSGAIGVPSKIFSVPGLLHRKLTTVISDAFNSPLSHLYHFSPFKLYHCSPVTKKEERIFGEIYTSDAFLNEHEEVQRHSPLPPDDPECKREKIVAALMFSSDATHLTNFGNTKAWPIYLMLGNLTKYIRAQPNSGAMHHLAYIPSLPDSFQDFASKFNCKWRTQKQHILCHCRRELMQEVWKTILDDDFIYACTYGIVIQCIDGIERRVYPRIFTYSADYPEKALLACIRENGLFPCHRCLIPKTAISRLGFADDIAFRIEHARTFLADRVARARNFIYKSAKPINGTDVESELRQTSSVATMNAFVARLGKKFDPSKMLVVDLLHEFELGVWKQLFTHLIRLLYAAGKGSDELVTELNARSAHMQPAPHSHCSYSSYLCRYRQISTFGSGTIRKFSQNSSEMKKLAARDFEDLLQASIQIH
;
A
#
# COMPACT_ATOMS: atom_id res chain seq x y z
N MET A 1 27.18 -1.69 -18.90
CA MET A 1 26.54 -2.46 -17.82
C MET A 1 25.00 -2.51 -17.91
N GLN A 2 24.29 -1.44 -18.31
CA GLN A 2 22.81 -1.43 -18.37
C GLN A 2 22.18 -2.58 -19.18
N TRP A 3 22.72 -2.92 -20.36
CA TRP A 3 22.21 -4.06 -21.14
C TRP A 3 22.34 -5.40 -20.40
N LEU A 4 23.44 -5.61 -19.67
CA LEU A 4 23.66 -6.79 -18.83
C LEU A 4 22.66 -6.83 -17.67
N ASN A 5 22.46 -5.69 -16.99
CA ASN A 5 21.77 -5.58 -15.72
C ASN A 5 20.27 -5.22 -15.82
N ASN A 6 19.64 -5.34 -16.99
CA ASN A 6 18.22 -5.01 -17.19
C ASN A 6 17.21 -6.04 -16.62
N GLY A 7 17.62 -6.86 -15.65
CA GLY A 7 16.73 -7.72 -14.85
C GLY A 7 16.29 -9.04 -15.48
N ASN A 8 16.47 -9.26 -16.80
CA ASN A 8 16.13 -10.55 -17.42
C ASN A 8 17.31 -11.54 -17.37
N THR A 9 17.03 -12.74 -16.85
CA THR A 9 17.98 -13.88 -16.83
C THR A 9 18.27 -14.46 -18.22
N SER A 10 17.41 -14.18 -19.20
CA SER A 10 17.60 -14.53 -20.62
C SER A 10 17.45 -13.29 -21.51
N LYS A 11 18.32 -13.14 -22.51
CA LYS A 11 18.25 -12.01 -23.46
C LYS A 11 17.44 -12.42 -24.68
N SER A 12 16.46 -11.60 -25.06
CA SER A 12 15.67 -11.84 -26.27
C SER A 12 16.43 -11.41 -27.53
N GLU A 13 15.99 -11.88 -28.70
CA GLU A 13 16.54 -11.44 -30.00
C GLU A 13 16.46 -9.91 -30.16
N ALA A 14 15.36 -9.29 -29.71
CA ALA A 14 15.20 -7.83 -29.73
C ALA A 14 16.24 -7.12 -28.86
N GLN A 15 16.54 -7.66 -27.67
CA GLN A 15 17.56 -7.11 -26.78
C GLN A 15 18.96 -7.30 -27.36
N MET A 16 19.22 -8.40 -28.06
CA MET A 16 20.48 -8.61 -28.77
C MET A 16 20.65 -7.58 -29.89
N ASN A 17 19.61 -7.35 -30.69
CA ASN A 17 19.62 -6.33 -31.73
C ASN A 17 19.83 -4.92 -31.13
N GLU A 18 19.20 -4.63 -29.99
CA GLU A 18 19.40 -3.37 -29.29
C GLU A 18 20.85 -3.18 -28.83
N PHE A 19 21.50 -4.23 -28.32
CA PHE A 19 22.93 -4.16 -27.96
C PHE A 19 23.81 -3.86 -29.17
N VAL A 20 23.58 -4.54 -30.29
CA VAL A 20 24.35 -4.30 -31.50
C VAL A 20 24.16 -2.85 -31.98
N HIS A 21 22.91 -2.41 -32.15
CA HIS A 21 22.63 -1.11 -32.76
C HIS A 21 22.87 0.08 -31.83
N LYS A 22 22.56 -0.03 -30.53
CA LYS A 22 22.70 1.09 -29.59
C LYS A 22 24.01 1.11 -28.83
N VAL A 23 24.70 -0.03 -28.72
CA VAL A 23 25.96 -0.12 -27.97
C VAL A 23 27.13 -0.31 -28.92
N MET A 24 27.17 -1.39 -29.71
CA MET A 24 28.34 -1.69 -30.54
C MET A 24 28.50 -0.77 -31.75
N LEU A 25 27.39 -0.35 -32.37
CA LEU A 25 27.39 0.54 -33.53
C LEU A 25 27.22 2.02 -33.13
N SER A 26 27.22 2.35 -31.84
CA SER A 26 27.18 3.74 -31.40
C SER A 26 28.42 4.48 -31.89
N PRO A 27 28.31 5.73 -32.38
CA PRO A 27 29.47 6.55 -32.76
C PRO A 27 30.40 6.84 -31.58
N ASP A 28 29.89 6.73 -30.34
CA ASP A 28 30.67 6.89 -29.11
C ASP A 28 31.36 5.59 -28.66
N PHE A 29 31.08 4.47 -29.33
CA PHE A 29 31.66 3.18 -29.00
C PHE A 29 33.10 3.10 -29.47
N LYS A 30 34.01 2.90 -28.53
CA LYS A 30 35.43 2.69 -28.79
C LYS A 30 35.85 1.32 -28.29
N GLN A 31 36.31 0.47 -29.19
CA GLN A 31 36.71 -0.91 -28.86
C GLN A 31 37.84 -0.96 -27.82
N GLU A 32 38.74 0.02 -27.84
CA GLU A 32 39.82 0.22 -26.86
C GLU A 32 39.32 0.34 -25.41
N HIS A 33 38.10 0.85 -25.17
CA HIS A 33 37.52 0.90 -23.83
C HIS A 33 37.18 -0.49 -23.27
N LEU A 34 37.12 -1.53 -24.11
CA LEU A 34 36.89 -2.91 -23.69
C LEU A 34 38.18 -3.69 -23.41
N THR A 35 39.35 -3.11 -23.70
CA THR A 35 40.62 -3.77 -23.43
C THR A 35 40.80 -3.98 -21.93
N GLY A 36 40.85 -5.24 -21.50
CA GLY A 36 40.93 -5.61 -20.08
C GLY A 36 39.62 -5.45 -19.31
N PHE A 37 38.48 -5.29 -19.99
CA PHE A 37 37.15 -5.27 -19.37
C PHE A 37 36.86 -6.60 -18.67
N ASP A 38 36.38 -6.52 -17.43
CA ASP A 38 35.93 -7.67 -16.66
C ASP A 38 34.57 -7.33 -16.02
N ALA A 39 33.54 -8.08 -16.37
CA ALA A 39 32.17 -7.76 -15.96
C ALA A 39 32.00 -7.83 -14.44
N HIS A 40 32.75 -8.69 -13.74
CA HIS A 40 32.69 -8.80 -12.29
C HIS A 40 33.30 -7.55 -11.63
N ARG A 41 34.48 -7.12 -12.07
CA ARG A 41 35.13 -5.90 -11.59
C ARG A 41 34.31 -4.65 -11.89
N GLU A 42 33.73 -4.54 -13.08
CA GLU A 42 32.90 -3.38 -13.42
C GLU A 42 31.55 -3.38 -12.66
N ASN A 43 30.99 -4.56 -12.33
CA ASN A 43 29.85 -4.63 -11.39
C ASN A 43 30.28 -4.22 -9.98
N LEU A 44 31.43 -4.68 -9.47
CA LEU A 44 31.95 -4.27 -8.17
C LEU A 44 32.22 -2.75 -8.11
N ARG A 45 32.73 -2.16 -9.18
CA ARG A 45 32.88 -0.70 -9.32
C ARG A 45 31.54 0.02 -9.33
N LEU A 46 30.54 -0.53 -10.01
CA LEU A 46 29.18 0.02 -10.01
C LEU A 46 28.57 -0.05 -8.61
N ASP A 47 28.72 -1.16 -7.91
CA ASP A 47 28.24 -1.35 -6.53
C ASP A 47 28.92 -0.34 -5.57
N ASN A 48 30.24 -0.18 -5.67
CA ASN A 48 30.98 0.82 -4.90
C ASN A 48 30.59 2.26 -5.26
N ALA A 49 30.25 2.55 -6.52
CA ALA A 49 29.74 3.86 -6.93
C ALA A 49 28.28 4.09 -6.46
N LEU A 50 27.50 3.02 -6.24
CA LEU A 50 26.16 3.10 -5.68
C LEU A 50 26.18 3.42 -4.18
N ASP A 51 27.25 3.08 -3.46
CA ASP A 51 27.49 3.57 -2.09
C ASP A 51 27.64 5.11 -2.05
N GLU A 52 28.07 5.72 -3.15
CA GLU A 52 28.08 7.18 -3.37
C GLU A 52 26.83 7.71 -4.12
N SER A 53 25.78 6.90 -4.29
CA SER A 53 24.61 7.29 -5.08
C SER A 53 23.84 8.46 -4.46
N SER A 54 23.35 9.35 -5.32
CA SER A 54 22.46 10.46 -4.94
C SER A 54 21.18 10.00 -4.26
N LEU A 55 20.74 8.76 -4.49
CA LEU A 55 19.57 8.18 -3.82
C LEU A 55 19.88 7.81 -2.38
N ARG A 56 20.96 7.04 -2.12
CA ARG A 56 21.31 6.65 -0.74
C ARG A 56 21.67 7.87 0.12
N ALA A 57 22.31 8.88 -0.47
CA ALA A 57 22.61 10.15 0.20
C ALA A 57 21.37 10.90 0.71
N GLN A 58 20.16 10.61 0.20
CA GLN A 58 18.91 11.20 0.70
C GLN A 58 18.43 10.55 1.99
N PHE A 59 18.89 9.34 2.34
CA PHE A 59 18.41 8.59 3.50
C PHE A 59 19.32 8.79 4.71
N THR A 60 18.69 8.85 5.89
CA THR A 60 19.36 8.71 7.17
C THR A 60 19.29 7.24 7.60
N GLU A 61 20.42 6.68 8.05
CA GLU A 61 20.47 5.35 8.61
C GLU A 61 20.42 5.40 10.14
N ASN A 62 19.41 4.77 10.74
CA ASN A 62 19.22 4.69 12.19
C ASN A 62 19.05 3.24 12.64
N ALA A 63 19.40 2.95 13.90
CA ALA A 63 18.94 1.74 14.58
C ALA A 63 17.58 1.99 15.23
N ILE A 64 16.75 0.96 15.30
CA ILE A 64 15.43 0.98 15.93
C ILE A 64 15.43 0.15 17.21
N ASP A 65 15.12 0.81 18.32
CA ASP A 65 15.04 0.19 19.62
C ASP A 65 13.68 -0.46 19.86
N ILE A 66 13.68 -1.77 20.15
CA ILE A 66 12.47 -2.51 20.52
C ILE A 66 12.56 -3.07 21.92
N LEU A 67 11.43 -3.09 22.63
CA LEU A 67 11.36 -3.57 24.00
C LEU A 67 11.08 -5.09 24.05
N VAL A 68 12.02 -5.85 24.57
CA VAL A 68 11.94 -7.32 24.69
C VAL A 68 11.52 -7.71 26.11
N PRO A 69 10.44 -8.49 26.29
CA PRO A 69 10.01 -8.93 27.62
C PRO A 69 11.00 -9.95 28.20
N SER A 70 11.19 -9.93 29.53
CA SER A 70 12.08 -10.86 30.25
C SER A 70 11.47 -12.25 30.44
N GLY A 71 10.14 -12.33 30.54
CA GLY A 71 9.41 -13.57 30.88
C GLY A 71 9.52 -13.97 32.36
N ALA A 72 10.12 -13.14 33.21
CA ALA A 72 10.27 -13.38 34.65
C ALA A 72 9.71 -12.21 35.48
N ILE A 73 8.97 -12.54 36.54
CA ILE A 73 8.43 -11.53 37.48
C ILE A 73 9.60 -10.81 38.15
N GLY A 74 9.53 -9.48 38.23
CA GLY A 74 10.57 -8.66 38.87
C GLY A 74 11.82 -8.40 38.03
N VAL A 75 11.97 -9.02 36.85
CA VAL A 75 13.07 -8.75 35.92
C VAL A 75 12.60 -7.75 34.86
N PRO A 76 13.21 -6.56 34.74
CA PRO A 76 12.78 -5.57 33.76
C PRO A 76 13.02 -6.06 32.34
N SER A 77 12.21 -5.57 31.40
CA SER A 77 12.46 -5.72 29.97
C SER A 77 13.77 -5.08 29.54
N LYS A 78 14.36 -5.59 28.45
CA LYS A 78 15.56 -5.01 27.84
C LYS A 78 15.25 -4.45 26.46
N ILE A 79 15.95 -3.39 26.12
CA ILE A 79 15.95 -2.85 24.76
C ILE A 79 16.89 -3.69 23.90
N PHE A 80 16.48 -3.97 22.68
CA PHE A 80 17.31 -4.51 21.62
C PHE A 80 17.30 -3.54 20.44
N SER A 81 18.48 -3.08 20.01
CA SER A 81 18.62 -2.17 18.87
C SER A 81 18.75 -2.95 17.57
N VAL A 82 17.82 -2.72 16.65
CA VAL A 82 17.77 -3.32 15.31
C VAL A 82 18.42 -2.34 14.33
N PRO A 83 19.62 -2.63 13.78
CA PRO A 83 20.29 -1.73 12.85
C PRO A 83 19.61 -1.74 11.46
N GLY A 84 19.92 -0.72 10.65
CA GLY A 84 19.63 -0.73 9.22
C GLY A 84 18.29 -0.14 8.79
N LEU A 85 17.60 0.66 9.63
CA LEU A 85 16.50 1.48 9.13
C LEU A 85 17.07 2.62 8.30
N LEU A 86 16.78 2.60 7.00
CA LEU A 86 17.02 3.74 6.12
C LEU A 86 15.71 4.50 5.98
N HIS A 87 15.68 5.78 6.31
CA HIS A 87 14.46 6.59 6.19
C HIS A 87 14.77 8.06 5.86
N ARG A 88 13.73 8.76 5.41
CA ARG A 88 13.73 10.20 5.16
C ARG A 88 12.71 10.85 6.07
N LYS A 89 13.00 12.07 6.54
CA LYS A 89 12.00 12.89 7.23
C LYS A 89 10.78 13.09 6.33
N LEU A 90 9.60 12.78 6.86
CA LEU A 90 8.37 12.84 6.08
C LEU A 90 8.07 14.26 5.58
N THR A 91 8.38 15.29 6.38
CA THR A 91 8.27 16.70 6.02
C THR A 91 9.21 17.10 4.87
N THR A 92 10.42 16.54 4.81
CA THR A 92 11.35 16.72 3.68
C THR A 92 10.80 16.08 2.42
N VAL A 93 10.32 14.84 2.48
CA VAL A 93 9.73 14.17 1.30
C VAL A 93 8.52 14.93 0.77
N ILE A 94 7.67 15.45 1.65
CA ILE A 94 6.53 16.30 1.27
C ILE A 94 7.04 17.57 0.58
N SER A 95 8.02 18.26 1.16
CA SER A 95 8.60 19.47 0.56
C SER A 95 9.20 19.19 -0.82
N ASP A 96 9.91 18.08 -0.99
CA ASP A 96 10.48 17.67 -2.28
C ASP A 96 9.38 17.38 -3.31
N ALA A 97 8.27 16.76 -2.90
CA ALA A 97 7.13 16.50 -3.78
C ALA A 97 6.50 17.81 -4.30
N PHE A 98 6.31 18.81 -3.42
CA PHE A 98 5.79 20.13 -3.79
C PHE A 98 6.78 20.99 -4.58
N ASN A 99 8.08 20.67 -4.54
CA ASN A 99 9.10 21.30 -5.37
C ASN A 99 9.42 20.50 -6.64
N SER A 100 8.80 19.33 -6.82
CA SER A 100 9.03 18.51 -8.01
C SER A 100 8.46 19.17 -9.26
N PRO A 101 8.97 18.85 -10.46
CA PRO A 101 8.37 19.29 -11.72
C PRO A 101 6.90 18.91 -11.87
N LEU A 102 6.38 17.92 -11.14
CA LEU A 102 4.97 17.52 -11.19
C LEU A 102 4.05 18.41 -10.37
N SER A 103 4.59 19.25 -9.48
CA SER A 103 3.80 20.07 -8.54
C SER A 103 2.84 21.05 -9.23
N HIS A 104 3.15 21.50 -10.45
CA HIS A 104 2.24 22.34 -11.25
C HIS A 104 0.94 21.62 -11.66
N LEU A 105 0.89 20.29 -11.52
CA LEU A 105 -0.28 19.45 -11.82
C LEU A 105 -1.07 19.07 -10.54
N TYR A 106 -0.68 19.59 -9.38
CA TYR A 106 -1.36 19.29 -8.13
C TYR A 106 -2.69 20.04 -8.01
N HIS A 107 -3.71 19.31 -7.60
CA HIS A 107 -4.98 19.90 -7.17
C HIS A 107 -4.88 20.31 -5.70
N PHE A 108 -4.94 21.62 -5.44
CA PHE A 108 -4.95 22.18 -4.08
C PHE A 108 -6.37 22.34 -3.52
N SER A 109 -7.30 22.75 -4.38
CA SER A 109 -8.72 22.91 -4.04
C SER A 109 -9.51 21.65 -4.44
N PRO A 110 -10.28 21.06 -3.52
CA PRO A 110 -11.14 19.94 -3.87
C PRO A 110 -12.38 20.39 -4.63
N PHE A 111 -12.98 19.45 -5.37
CA PHE A 111 -14.24 19.70 -6.07
C PHE A 111 -15.06 18.43 -6.25
N LYS A 112 -16.35 18.61 -6.51
CA LYS A 112 -17.29 17.53 -6.82
C LYS A 112 -17.39 17.40 -8.35
N LEU A 113 -17.09 16.22 -8.89
CA LEU A 113 -17.15 15.97 -10.34
C LEU A 113 -18.45 15.26 -10.71
N TYR A 114 -19.20 15.79 -11.66
CA TYR A 114 -20.46 15.21 -12.13
C TYR A 114 -20.40 14.93 -13.63
N HIS A 115 -20.97 13.79 -14.04
CA HIS A 115 -21.25 13.48 -15.43
C HIS A 115 -22.73 13.75 -15.71
N CYS A 116 -23.03 14.56 -16.73
CA CYS A 116 -24.38 14.71 -17.24
C CYS A 116 -24.53 13.88 -18.52
N SER A 117 -25.41 12.89 -18.50
CA SER A 117 -25.66 12.06 -19.68
C SER A 117 -26.20 12.91 -20.83
N PRO A 118 -25.58 12.88 -22.03
CA PRO A 118 -26.08 13.66 -23.16
C PRO A 118 -27.47 13.22 -23.62
N VAL A 119 -27.83 11.95 -23.36
CA VAL A 119 -29.10 11.31 -23.76
C VAL A 119 -30.18 11.49 -22.70
N THR A 120 -29.90 11.11 -21.45
CA THR A 120 -30.94 11.10 -20.40
C THR A 120 -30.98 12.41 -19.60
N LYS A 121 -30.00 13.30 -19.77
CA LYS A 121 -29.80 14.53 -18.97
C LYS A 121 -29.68 14.27 -17.46
N LYS A 122 -29.52 13.02 -17.05
CA LYS A 122 -29.30 12.64 -15.66
C LYS A 122 -27.87 13.00 -15.26
N GLU A 123 -27.74 13.64 -14.12
CA GLU A 123 -26.45 13.92 -13.48
C GLU A 123 -26.08 12.79 -12.53
N GLU A 124 -24.83 12.34 -12.61
CA GLU A 124 -24.28 11.29 -11.76
C GLU A 124 -22.94 11.72 -11.20
N ARG A 125 -22.71 11.45 -9.92
CA ARG A 125 -21.45 11.77 -9.25
C ARG A 125 -20.36 10.80 -9.72
N ILE A 126 -19.26 11.34 -10.26
CA ILE A 126 -18.03 10.59 -10.53
C ILE A 126 -17.18 10.50 -9.27
N PHE A 127 -16.77 9.28 -8.92
CA PHE A 127 -15.80 9.00 -7.88
C PHE A 127 -14.54 8.44 -8.54
N GLY A 128 -13.40 9.12 -8.42
CA GLY A 128 -12.20 8.64 -9.12
C GLY A 128 -10.85 9.12 -8.61
N GLU A 129 -10.80 10.24 -7.88
CA GLU A 129 -9.57 10.84 -7.36
C GLU A 129 -9.75 11.27 -5.92
N ILE A 130 -8.66 11.35 -5.15
CA ILE A 130 -8.75 11.77 -3.74
C ILE A 130 -9.23 13.23 -3.66
N TYR A 131 -8.69 14.14 -4.47
CA TYR A 131 -9.11 15.55 -4.48
C TYR A 131 -10.55 15.77 -4.98
N THR A 132 -11.22 14.74 -5.52
CA THR A 132 -12.65 14.76 -5.81
C THR A 132 -13.49 13.97 -4.82
N SER A 133 -12.90 13.43 -3.76
CA SER A 133 -13.60 12.65 -2.74
C SER A 133 -14.20 13.53 -1.64
N ASP A 134 -15.28 13.06 -1.02
CA ASP A 134 -15.84 13.71 0.16
C ASP A 134 -14.83 13.75 1.33
N ALA A 135 -13.90 12.78 1.42
CA ALA A 135 -12.85 12.80 2.42
C ALA A 135 -11.92 14.02 2.27
N PHE A 136 -11.50 14.36 1.05
CA PHE A 136 -10.62 15.52 0.84
C PHE A 136 -11.40 16.83 1.02
N LEU A 137 -12.65 16.89 0.56
CA LEU A 137 -13.54 18.02 0.81
C LEU A 137 -13.65 18.32 2.32
N ASN A 138 -13.95 17.30 3.12
CA ASN A 138 -14.08 17.44 4.57
C ASN A 138 -12.76 17.85 5.23
N GLU A 139 -11.64 17.20 4.90
CA GLU A 139 -10.33 17.56 5.45
C GLU A 139 -9.90 18.98 5.06
N HIS A 140 -10.19 19.40 3.83
CA HIS A 140 -9.93 20.76 3.38
C HIS A 140 -10.75 21.76 4.19
N GLU A 141 -12.05 21.53 4.38
CA GLU A 141 -12.91 22.39 5.22
C GLU A 141 -12.43 22.44 6.68
N GLU A 142 -12.05 21.31 7.26
CA GLU A 142 -11.48 21.25 8.62
C GLU A 142 -10.19 22.07 8.73
N VAL A 143 -9.31 21.99 7.72
CA VAL A 143 -8.08 22.80 7.69
C VAL A 143 -8.37 24.30 7.55
N GLN A 144 -9.37 24.68 6.74
CA GLN A 144 -9.73 26.10 6.61
C GLN A 144 -10.29 26.65 7.92
N ARG A 145 -11.21 25.91 8.56
CA ARG A 145 -12.03 26.42 9.67
C ARG A 145 -11.44 26.18 11.06
N HIS A 146 -10.76 25.05 11.27
CA HIS A 146 -10.44 24.57 12.61
C HIS A 146 -8.95 24.35 12.85
N SER A 147 -8.10 24.30 11.82
CA SER A 147 -6.66 24.20 12.04
C SER A 147 -6.14 25.43 12.80
N PRO A 148 -5.45 25.23 13.94
CA PRO A 148 -4.86 26.32 14.69
C PRO A 148 -3.79 27.02 13.85
N LEU A 149 -3.62 28.31 14.13
CA LEU A 149 -2.47 29.05 13.62
C LEU A 149 -1.22 28.60 14.39
N PRO A 150 -0.06 28.56 13.71
CA PRO A 150 1.21 28.23 14.34
C PRO A 150 1.53 29.23 15.47
N PRO A 151 2.03 28.78 16.63
CA PRO A 151 2.35 29.69 17.75
C PRO A 151 3.41 30.75 17.41
N ASP A 152 4.31 30.43 16.49
CA ASP A 152 5.39 31.29 15.99
C ASP A 152 4.94 32.25 14.87
N ASP A 153 3.75 32.06 14.28
CA ASP A 153 3.18 32.92 13.24
C ASP A 153 1.65 33.06 13.43
N PRO A 154 1.21 33.71 14.54
CA PRO A 154 -0.20 33.78 14.94
C PRO A 154 -1.07 34.62 14.00
N GLU A 155 -0.46 35.39 13.10
CA GLU A 155 -1.14 36.23 12.11
C GLU A 155 -0.99 35.66 10.68
N CYS A 156 -0.64 34.37 10.54
CA CYS A 156 -0.40 33.75 9.25
C CYS A 156 -1.61 33.86 8.31
N LYS A 157 -1.43 34.59 7.20
CA LYS A 157 -2.44 34.76 6.12
C LYS A 157 -2.19 33.89 4.89
N ARG A 158 -1.18 33.02 4.93
CA ARG A 158 -0.87 32.12 3.81
C ARG A 158 -2.05 31.22 3.49
N GLU A 159 -2.24 30.93 2.20
CA GLU A 159 -3.23 29.96 1.75
C GLU A 159 -2.96 28.61 2.44
N LYS A 160 -4.00 28.05 3.07
CA LYS A 160 -3.93 26.73 3.69
C LYS A 160 -4.31 25.68 2.66
N ILE A 161 -3.46 24.67 2.46
CA ILE A 161 -3.75 23.56 1.53
C ILE A 161 -3.50 22.22 2.20
N VAL A 162 -4.16 21.17 1.70
CA VAL A 162 -3.99 19.80 2.20
C VAL A 162 -3.01 19.06 1.31
N ALA A 163 -2.00 18.42 1.92
CA ALA A 163 -1.20 17.40 1.26
C ALA A 163 -1.78 16.01 1.60
N ALA A 164 -2.44 15.39 0.63
CA ALA A 164 -3.07 14.09 0.82
C ALA A 164 -2.03 12.97 0.72
N LEU A 165 -1.58 12.43 1.85
CA LEU A 165 -0.58 11.37 1.90
C LEU A 165 -1.20 10.02 1.60
N MET A 166 -0.63 9.33 0.63
CA MET A 166 -0.96 7.95 0.26
C MET A 166 0.28 7.09 0.46
N PHE A 167 0.26 6.22 1.47
CA PHE A 167 1.34 5.28 1.71
C PHE A 167 1.11 3.96 0.99
N SER A 168 2.20 3.29 0.65
CA SER A 168 2.20 1.87 0.36
C SER A 168 3.47 1.22 0.87
N SER A 169 3.40 -0.07 1.18
CA SER A 169 4.57 -0.87 1.48
C SER A 169 4.36 -2.30 0.98
N ASP A 170 5.48 -2.92 0.61
CA ASP A 170 5.50 -4.26 0.03
C ASP A 170 6.83 -4.94 0.38
N ALA A 171 6.78 -6.08 1.08
CA ALA A 171 7.95 -6.85 1.42
C ALA A 171 8.41 -7.66 0.20
N THR A 172 9.52 -7.26 -0.41
CA THR A 172 10.03 -7.81 -1.66
C THR A 172 11.27 -8.68 -1.46
N HIS A 173 11.30 -9.82 -2.14
CA HIS A 173 12.51 -10.64 -2.25
C HIS A 173 13.42 -10.03 -3.33
N LEU A 174 14.65 -9.64 -2.96
CA LEU A 174 15.59 -9.01 -3.90
C LEU A 174 16.30 -10.02 -4.81
N THR A 175 16.29 -11.30 -4.43
CA THR A 175 17.01 -12.36 -5.13
C THR A 175 16.14 -13.61 -5.23
N ASN A 176 16.13 -14.25 -6.40
CA ASN A 176 15.47 -15.56 -6.59
C ASN A 176 16.10 -16.67 -5.72
N PHE A 177 17.39 -16.50 -5.36
CA PHE A 177 18.13 -17.39 -4.47
C PHE A 177 18.87 -16.54 -3.43
N GLY A 178 18.61 -16.77 -2.15
CA GLY A 178 19.16 -16.00 -1.04
C GLY A 178 18.09 -15.49 -0.08
N ASN A 179 18.51 -14.99 1.08
CA ASN A 179 17.63 -14.47 2.13
C ASN A 179 17.51 -12.93 2.11
N THR A 180 18.05 -12.27 1.09
CA THR A 180 18.05 -10.81 0.99
C THR A 180 16.66 -10.31 0.64
N LYS A 181 16.09 -9.50 1.52
CA LYS A 181 14.76 -8.91 1.40
C LYS A 181 14.87 -7.39 1.51
N ALA A 182 14.06 -6.68 0.75
CA ALA A 182 13.81 -5.27 0.96
C ALA A 182 12.36 -5.08 1.37
N TRP A 183 12.12 -4.14 2.27
CA TRP A 183 10.77 -3.78 2.66
C TRP A 183 10.58 -2.27 2.58
N PRO A 184 10.41 -1.74 1.36
CA PRO A 184 10.21 -0.32 1.13
C PRO A 184 8.87 0.18 1.66
N ILE A 185 8.87 1.42 2.14
CA ILE A 185 7.70 2.26 2.32
C ILE A 185 7.76 3.38 1.27
N TYR A 186 6.68 3.54 0.53
CA TYR A 186 6.50 4.56 -0.49
C TYR A 186 5.48 5.60 -0.05
N LEU A 187 5.65 6.83 -0.55
CA LEU A 187 4.71 7.93 -0.41
C LEU A 187 4.34 8.47 -1.80
N MET A 188 3.04 8.63 -2.03
CA MET A 188 2.50 9.40 -3.15
C MET A 188 1.57 10.50 -2.62
N LEU A 189 1.39 11.57 -3.40
CA LEU A 189 0.41 12.61 -3.09
C LEU A 189 -0.91 12.39 -3.82
N GLY A 190 -1.99 12.33 -3.04
CA GLY A 190 -3.40 12.32 -3.41
C GLY A 190 -3.81 13.50 -4.29
N ASN A 191 -3.05 14.59 -4.22
CA ASN A 191 -3.21 15.84 -4.99
C ASN A 191 -2.93 15.68 -6.49
N LEU A 192 -2.20 14.64 -6.90
CA LEU A 192 -1.88 14.35 -8.29
C LEU A 192 -2.87 13.32 -8.85
N THR A 193 -3.21 13.39 -10.13
CA THR A 193 -4.10 12.39 -10.74
C THR A 193 -3.48 10.98 -10.73
N LYS A 194 -4.33 9.95 -10.55
CA LYS A 194 -3.93 8.55 -10.65
C LYS A 194 -3.26 8.19 -11.97
N TYR A 195 -3.59 8.89 -13.07
CA TYR A 195 -2.99 8.62 -14.38
C TYR A 195 -1.50 8.95 -14.44
N ILE A 196 -1.07 9.99 -13.72
CA ILE A 196 0.35 10.34 -13.62
C ILE A 196 1.02 9.46 -12.57
N ARG A 197 0.38 9.25 -11.41
CA ARG A 197 0.90 8.35 -10.37
C ARG A 197 1.17 6.93 -10.89
N ALA A 198 0.31 6.43 -11.77
CA ALA A 198 0.44 5.10 -12.36
C ALA A 198 1.51 5.00 -13.46
N GLN A 199 2.12 6.11 -13.89
CA GLN A 199 3.24 6.07 -14.83
C GLN A 199 4.54 5.74 -14.09
N PRO A 200 5.22 4.62 -14.41
CA PRO A 200 6.41 4.18 -13.67
C PRO A 200 7.54 5.22 -13.62
N ASN A 201 7.69 6.02 -14.67
CA ASN A 201 8.78 6.99 -14.82
C ASN A 201 8.36 8.43 -14.53
N SER A 202 7.17 8.65 -13.95
CA SER A 202 6.69 10.00 -13.63
C SER A 202 7.50 10.68 -12.53
N GLY A 203 8.10 9.89 -11.62
CA GLY A 203 8.70 10.39 -10.38
C GLY A 203 7.69 10.74 -9.29
N ALA A 204 6.41 10.35 -9.45
CA ALA A 204 5.34 10.66 -8.48
C ALA A 204 5.36 9.79 -7.21
N MET A 205 6.12 8.69 -7.21
CA MET A 205 6.27 7.78 -6.08
C MET A 205 7.61 8.02 -5.40
N HIS A 206 7.57 8.46 -4.16
CA HIS A 206 8.74 8.78 -3.37
C HIS A 206 9.08 7.62 -2.43
N HIS A 207 10.33 7.19 -2.42
CA HIS A 207 10.82 6.26 -1.40
C HIS A 207 10.94 7.00 -0.07
N LEU A 208 10.24 6.49 0.95
CA LEU A 208 10.23 7.08 2.29
C LEU A 208 11.17 6.34 3.25
N ALA A 209 11.12 5.02 3.26
CA ALA A 209 11.95 4.21 4.14
C ALA A 209 12.15 2.78 3.64
N TYR A 210 13.10 2.06 4.24
CA TYR A 210 13.32 0.63 4.07
C TYR A 210 13.36 -0.03 5.45
N ILE A 211 12.34 -0.85 5.74
CA ILE A 211 12.14 -1.48 7.04
C ILE A 211 13.17 -2.61 7.23
N PRO A 212 13.96 -2.59 8.33
CA PRO A 212 14.88 -3.68 8.62
C PRO A 212 14.13 -4.92 9.10
N SER A 213 14.75 -6.09 8.93
CA SER A 213 14.29 -7.32 9.58
C SER A 213 14.94 -7.48 10.95
N LEU A 214 14.32 -8.26 11.85
CA LEU A 214 15.02 -8.70 13.06
C LEU A 214 16.28 -9.49 12.65
N PRO A 215 17.49 -9.08 13.07
CA PRO A 215 18.73 -9.76 12.70
C PRO A 215 18.84 -11.11 13.43
N ASP A 216 19.67 -12.02 12.92
CA ASP A 216 19.89 -13.32 13.56
C ASP A 216 20.42 -13.19 14.99
N SER A 217 21.22 -12.15 15.25
CA SER A 217 21.73 -11.80 16.60
C SER A 217 20.61 -11.54 17.62
N PHE A 218 19.39 -11.22 17.17
CA PHE A 218 18.22 -11.12 18.05
C PHE A 218 17.91 -12.44 18.74
N GLN A 219 18.03 -13.57 18.03
CA GLN A 219 17.72 -14.88 18.62
C GLN A 219 18.76 -15.27 19.67
N ASP A 220 20.03 -14.95 19.43
CA ASP A 220 21.11 -15.15 20.40
C ASP A 220 20.89 -14.33 21.67
N PHE A 221 20.49 -13.06 21.50
CA PHE A 221 20.12 -12.18 22.61
C PHE A 221 18.91 -12.71 23.38
N ALA A 222 17.80 -12.97 22.68
CA ALA A 222 16.53 -13.35 23.29
C ALA A 222 16.61 -14.72 23.98
N SER A 223 17.39 -15.66 23.46
CA SER A 223 17.59 -16.98 24.05
C SER A 223 18.32 -16.96 25.40
N LYS A 224 19.23 -16.00 25.59
CA LYS A 224 19.96 -15.79 26.84
C LYS A 224 19.17 -14.96 27.83
N PHE A 225 18.41 -13.98 27.35
CA PHE A 225 17.71 -13.02 28.19
C PHE A 225 16.31 -13.46 28.63
N ASN A 226 15.48 -13.97 27.71
CA ASN A 226 14.09 -14.30 28.03
C ASN A 226 14.01 -15.73 28.59
N CYS A 227 13.61 -15.87 29.85
CA CYS A 227 13.61 -17.18 30.53
C CYS A 227 12.55 -18.16 29.98
N LYS A 228 11.59 -17.69 29.19
CA LYS A 228 10.56 -18.49 28.51
C LYS A 228 10.85 -18.71 27.02
N TRP A 229 12.03 -18.32 26.53
CA TRP A 229 12.39 -18.45 25.12
C TRP A 229 12.16 -19.86 24.57
N ARG A 230 12.61 -20.90 25.29
CA ARG A 230 12.50 -22.29 24.82
C ARG A 230 11.06 -22.74 24.55
N THR A 231 10.09 -22.24 25.33
CA THR A 231 8.68 -22.65 25.22
C THR A 231 7.82 -21.65 24.45
N GLN A 232 8.24 -20.39 24.34
CA GLN A 232 7.46 -19.30 23.75
C GLN A 232 8.15 -18.58 22.58
N LYS A 233 9.23 -19.14 22.03
CA LYS A 233 10.04 -18.55 20.94
C LYS A 233 9.21 -17.90 19.85
N GLN A 234 8.24 -18.61 19.28
CA GLN A 234 7.41 -18.12 18.17
C GLN A 234 6.57 -16.90 18.57
N HIS A 235 5.98 -16.91 19.77
CA HIS A 235 5.16 -15.79 20.26
C HIS A 235 6.02 -14.55 20.58
N ILE A 236 7.21 -14.75 21.16
CA ILE A 236 8.17 -13.67 21.44
C ILE A 236 8.65 -13.04 20.14
N LEU A 237 9.06 -13.85 19.16
CA LEU A 237 9.46 -13.36 17.84
C LEU A 237 8.34 -12.60 17.15
N CYS A 238 7.13 -13.15 17.15
CA CYS A 238 5.96 -12.52 16.55
C CYS A 238 5.64 -11.17 17.20
N HIS A 239 5.69 -11.10 18.53
CA HIS A 239 5.53 -9.85 19.29
C HIS A 239 6.61 -8.83 18.96
N CYS A 240 7.88 -9.23 18.95
CA CYS A 240 9.00 -8.30 18.68
C CYS A 240 9.01 -7.80 17.22
N ARG A 241 8.56 -8.60 16.25
CA ARG A 241 8.35 -8.13 14.86
C ARG A 241 7.27 -7.06 14.76
N ARG A 242 6.18 -7.21 15.53
CA ARG A 242 5.13 -6.18 15.61
C ARG A 242 5.64 -4.91 16.28
N GLU A 243 6.40 -5.03 17.36
CA GLU A 243 7.06 -3.86 17.99
C GLU A 243 7.97 -3.16 16.97
N LEU A 244 8.81 -3.90 16.23
CA LEU A 244 9.69 -3.32 15.21
C LEU A 244 8.94 -2.51 14.16
N MET A 245 7.87 -3.07 13.59
CA MET A 245 7.03 -2.35 12.61
C MET A 245 6.48 -1.05 13.19
N GLN A 246 5.99 -1.06 14.43
CA GLN A 246 5.42 0.13 15.05
C GLN A 246 6.49 1.14 15.47
N GLU A 247 7.67 0.72 15.92
CA GLU A 247 8.77 1.64 16.25
C GLU A 247 9.38 2.30 15.00
N VAL A 248 9.41 1.59 13.87
CA VAL A 248 9.74 2.20 12.56
C VAL A 248 8.75 3.32 12.23
N TRP A 249 7.44 3.06 12.32
CA TRP A 249 6.43 4.09 12.07
C TRP A 249 6.48 5.24 13.07
N LYS A 250 6.78 4.98 14.36
CA LYS A 250 6.98 6.06 15.34
C LYS A 250 8.16 6.95 14.99
N THR A 251 9.23 6.37 14.43
CA THR A 251 10.41 7.10 13.97
C THR A 251 10.10 7.97 12.76
N ILE A 252 9.32 7.46 11.81
CA ILE A 252 8.89 8.19 10.60
C ILE A 252 7.89 9.31 10.95
N LEU A 253 6.97 9.05 11.88
CA LEU A 253 5.99 10.02 12.40
C LEU A 253 6.63 10.92 13.47
N ASP A 254 7.75 11.55 13.14
CA ASP A 254 8.56 12.39 14.03
C ASP A 254 7.83 13.65 14.52
N ASP A 255 8.44 14.39 15.45
CA ASP A 255 7.79 15.56 16.07
C ASP A 255 7.55 16.68 15.03
N ASP A 256 8.44 16.81 14.03
CA ASP A 256 8.29 17.75 12.91
C ASP A 256 7.03 17.42 12.09
N PHE A 257 6.77 16.14 11.82
CA PHE A 257 5.57 15.71 11.12
C PHE A 257 4.29 15.96 11.95
N ILE A 258 4.32 15.67 13.25
CA ILE A 258 3.17 15.94 14.13
C ILE A 258 2.89 17.44 14.22
N TYR A 259 3.93 18.27 14.27
CA TYR A 259 3.83 19.71 14.16
C TYR A 259 3.18 20.12 12.84
N ALA A 260 3.66 19.57 11.71
CA ALA A 260 3.11 19.83 10.38
C ALA A 260 1.63 19.44 10.25
N CYS A 261 1.21 18.31 10.82
CA CYS A 261 -0.21 17.94 10.83
C CYS A 261 -1.07 18.95 11.59
N THR A 262 -0.56 19.52 12.67
CA THR A 262 -1.30 20.44 13.55
C THR A 262 -1.32 21.86 13.00
N TYR A 263 -0.16 22.39 12.63
CA TYR A 263 0.05 23.82 12.30
C TYR A 263 0.43 24.06 10.85
N GLY A 264 0.59 23.00 10.05
CA GLY A 264 1.07 23.09 8.68
C GLY A 264 2.56 23.43 8.59
N ILE A 265 3.14 23.17 7.43
CA ILE A 265 4.50 23.57 7.06
C ILE A 265 4.44 24.59 5.93
N VAL A 266 5.32 25.60 5.96
CA VAL A 266 5.39 26.59 4.89
C VAL A 266 6.23 26.02 3.75
N ILE A 267 5.66 25.99 2.56
CA ILE A 267 6.35 25.56 1.35
C ILE A 267 6.14 26.63 0.28
N GLN A 268 7.23 27.10 -0.32
CA GLN A 268 7.16 27.90 -1.55
C GLN A 268 6.86 26.94 -2.71
N CYS A 269 5.68 27.07 -3.31
CA CYS A 269 5.29 26.24 -4.45
C CYS A 269 5.97 26.73 -5.75
N ILE A 270 5.92 25.90 -6.79
CA ILE A 270 6.55 26.19 -8.10
C ILE A 270 6.01 27.44 -8.80
N ASP A 271 4.82 27.90 -8.42
CA ASP A 271 4.22 29.16 -8.89
C ASP A 271 4.75 30.39 -8.15
N GLY A 272 5.70 30.21 -7.24
CA GLY A 272 6.31 31.27 -6.42
C GLY A 272 5.48 31.64 -5.18
N ILE A 273 4.32 31.04 -4.97
CA ILE A 273 3.42 31.36 -3.85
C ILE A 273 3.78 30.50 -2.64
N GLU A 274 3.99 31.15 -1.50
CA GLU A 274 4.12 30.44 -0.22
C GLU A 274 2.76 29.99 0.30
N ARG A 275 2.63 28.68 0.52
CA ARG A 275 1.44 28.08 1.09
C ARG A 275 1.76 27.37 2.39
N ARG A 276 0.76 27.32 3.27
CA ARG A 276 0.83 26.53 4.50
C ARG A 276 0.19 25.18 4.25
N VAL A 277 1.02 24.16 4.12
CA VAL A 277 0.65 22.81 3.71
C VAL A 277 0.39 21.95 4.94
N TYR A 278 -0.80 21.37 5.02
CA TYR A 278 -1.24 20.48 6.11
C TYR A 278 -1.22 19.03 5.63
N PRO A 279 -0.25 18.20 6.07
CA PRO A 279 -0.22 16.79 5.70
C PRO A 279 -1.35 16.02 6.36
N ARG A 280 -2.02 15.16 5.60
CA ARG A 280 -3.12 14.31 6.05
C ARG A 280 -2.98 12.91 5.48
N ILE A 281 -3.08 11.89 6.33
CA ILE A 281 -2.99 10.49 5.90
C ILE A 281 -4.36 10.05 5.38
N PHE A 282 -4.46 9.80 4.08
CA PHE A 282 -5.71 9.36 3.45
C PHE A 282 -5.75 7.85 3.28
N THR A 283 -4.68 7.27 2.74
CA THR A 283 -4.66 5.85 2.39
C THR A 283 -3.33 5.21 2.75
N TYR A 284 -3.39 3.92 3.05
CA TYR A 284 -2.26 3.04 3.19
C TYR A 284 -2.61 1.73 2.46
N SER A 285 -1.92 1.45 1.36
CA SER A 285 -2.04 0.19 0.61
C SER A 285 -0.97 -0.82 1.03
N ALA A 286 -1.38 -2.05 1.30
CA ALA A 286 -0.49 -3.18 1.58
C ALA A 286 -1.26 -4.50 1.41
N ASP A 287 -0.56 -5.63 1.41
CA ASP A 287 -1.20 -6.95 1.43
C ASP A 287 -1.87 -7.24 2.80
N TYR A 288 -2.62 -8.33 2.90
CA TYR A 288 -3.37 -8.64 4.13
C TYR A 288 -2.47 -8.91 5.36
N PRO A 289 -1.41 -9.75 5.28
CA PRO A 289 -0.49 -9.93 6.40
C PRO A 289 0.11 -8.62 6.90
N GLU A 290 0.51 -7.72 5.99
CA GLU A 290 1.07 -6.43 6.35
C GLU A 290 0.01 -5.47 6.92
N LYS A 291 -1.20 -5.43 6.35
CA LYS A 291 -2.35 -4.73 6.95
C LYS A 291 -2.62 -5.20 8.37
N ALA A 292 -2.49 -6.50 8.65
CA ALA A 292 -2.67 -7.04 10.00
C ALA A 292 -1.59 -6.53 10.97
N LEU A 293 -0.34 -6.40 10.51
CA LEU A 293 0.77 -5.79 11.28
C LEU A 293 0.51 -4.29 11.55
N LEU A 294 0.13 -3.53 10.51
CA LEU A 294 -0.17 -2.10 10.60
C LEU A 294 -1.37 -1.84 11.52
N ALA A 295 -2.45 -2.62 11.40
CA ALA A 295 -3.65 -2.51 12.22
C ALA A 295 -3.49 -3.07 13.65
N CYS A 296 -2.36 -3.71 13.97
CA CYS A 296 -2.14 -4.39 15.25
C CYS A 296 -3.21 -5.46 15.56
N ILE A 297 -3.52 -6.30 14.57
CA ILE A 297 -4.42 -7.46 14.71
C ILE A 297 -3.71 -8.77 14.39
N ARG A 298 -4.31 -9.89 14.82
CA ARG A 298 -3.87 -11.23 14.50
C ARG A 298 -4.24 -11.53 13.05
N GLU A 299 -3.23 -11.80 12.25
CA GLU A 299 -3.41 -12.42 10.93
C GLU A 299 -4.29 -13.67 11.08
N ASN A 300 -5.35 -13.72 10.27
CA ASN A 300 -6.30 -14.83 10.23
C ASN A 300 -6.98 -15.16 11.58
N GLY A 301 -7.11 -14.16 12.46
CA GLY A 301 -7.77 -14.31 13.76
C GLY A 301 -9.29 -14.52 13.68
N LEU A 302 -9.95 -14.57 14.85
CA LEU A 302 -11.41 -14.73 14.96
C LEU A 302 -12.20 -13.63 14.25
N PHE A 303 -11.62 -12.42 14.23
CA PHE A 303 -12.11 -11.21 13.58
C PHE A 303 -11.03 -10.65 12.64
N PRO A 304 -10.89 -11.20 11.42
CA PRO A 304 -9.71 -10.96 10.57
C PRO A 304 -9.74 -9.61 9.84
N CYS A 305 -10.89 -8.96 9.70
CA CYS A 305 -10.98 -7.70 8.97
C CYS A 305 -10.29 -6.55 9.73
N HIS A 306 -9.45 -5.77 9.04
CA HIS A 306 -8.82 -4.57 9.61
C HIS A 306 -9.78 -3.39 9.76
N ARG A 307 -10.95 -3.39 9.09
CA ARG A 307 -11.95 -2.30 9.14
C ARG A 307 -13.09 -2.55 10.12
N CYS A 308 -13.43 -3.80 10.41
CA CYS A 308 -14.58 -4.14 11.25
C CYS A 308 -14.36 -5.43 12.05
N LEU A 309 -15.31 -5.75 12.92
CA LEU A 309 -15.32 -6.93 13.78
C LEU A 309 -16.19 -8.05 13.21
N ILE A 310 -16.24 -8.24 11.89
CA ILE A 310 -16.93 -9.40 11.31
C ILE A 310 -16.26 -10.70 11.77
N PRO A 311 -16.99 -11.66 12.35
CA PRO A 311 -16.44 -12.96 12.70
C PRO A 311 -15.98 -13.72 11.47
N LYS A 312 -14.88 -14.47 11.58
CA LYS A 312 -14.35 -15.31 10.51
C LYS A 312 -15.39 -16.31 9.98
N THR A 313 -16.21 -16.85 10.88
CA THR A 313 -17.31 -17.78 10.56
C THR A 313 -18.45 -17.14 9.78
N ALA A 314 -18.54 -15.81 9.77
CA ALA A 314 -19.59 -15.06 9.07
C ALA A 314 -19.12 -14.46 7.72
N ILE A 315 -17.85 -14.64 7.33
CA ILE A 315 -17.32 -14.07 6.09
C ILE A 315 -18.05 -14.56 4.85
N SER A 316 -18.57 -15.80 4.86
CA SER A 316 -19.38 -16.35 3.76
C SER A 316 -20.69 -15.60 3.52
N ARG A 317 -21.10 -14.74 4.46
CA ARG A 317 -22.26 -13.84 4.34
C ARG A 317 -21.90 -12.48 3.73
N LEU A 318 -20.72 -12.33 3.14
CA LEU A 318 -20.31 -11.08 2.51
C LEU A 318 -21.36 -10.61 1.49
N GLY A 319 -21.77 -9.35 1.59
CA GLY A 319 -22.69 -8.70 0.65
C GLY A 319 -24.18 -8.87 0.96
N PHE A 320 -24.55 -9.66 1.98
CA PHE A 320 -25.93 -9.66 2.50
C PHE A 320 -26.21 -8.34 3.22
N ALA A 321 -27.48 -7.90 3.22
CA ALA A 321 -27.88 -6.65 3.89
C ALA A 321 -27.48 -6.64 5.38
N ASP A 322 -27.69 -7.74 6.09
CA ASP A 322 -27.28 -7.89 7.49
C ASP A 322 -25.76 -7.86 7.68
N ASP A 323 -24.98 -8.40 6.74
CA ASP A 323 -23.50 -8.33 6.79
C ASP A 323 -23.02 -6.89 6.59
N ILE A 324 -23.59 -6.17 5.63
CA ILE A 324 -23.29 -4.75 5.40
C ILE A 324 -23.61 -3.93 6.65
N ALA A 325 -24.81 -4.10 7.22
CA ALA A 325 -25.21 -3.41 8.44
C ALA A 325 -24.27 -3.74 9.61
N PHE A 326 -23.95 -5.03 9.81
CA PHE A 326 -23.03 -5.47 10.85
C PHE A 326 -21.65 -4.83 10.73
N ARG A 327 -21.08 -4.78 9.52
CA ARG A 327 -19.75 -4.18 9.28
C ARG A 327 -19.70 -2.69 9.60
N ILE A 328 -20.79 -1.97 9.34
CA ILE A 328 -20.91 -0.54 9.64
C ILE A 328 -21.05 -0.33 11.15
N GLU A 329 -21.96 -1.06 11.80
CA GLU A 329 -22.21 -0.95 13.24
C GLU A 329 -21.00 -1.39 14.08
N HIS A 330 -20.28 -2.42 13.62
CA HIS A 330 -19.13 -3.00 14.31
C HIS A 330 -17.82 -2.59 13.64
N ALA A 331 -17.72 -1.32 13.23
CA ALA A 331 -16.48 -0.73 12.76
C ALA A 331 -15.38 -0.86 13.84
N ARG A 332 -14.16 -1.17 13.41
CA ARG A 332 -13.05 -1.42 14.33
C ARG A 332 -12.54 -0.11 14.89
N THR A 333 -12.26 -0.09 16.19
CA THR A 333 -11.50 0.98 16.84
C THR A 333 -10.27 0.40 17.53
N PHE A 334 -9.22 1.22 17.67
CA PHE A 334 -8.01 0.79 18.37
C PHE A 334 -8.23 0.84 19.90
N LEU A 335 -8.02 -0.29 20.56
CA LEU A 335 -8.33 -0.48 21.98
C LEU A 335 -7.14 -0.13 22.88
N ALA A 336 -6.70 1.12 22.88
CA ALA A 336 -5.47 1.57 23.55
C ALA A 336 -5.36 1.12 25.02
N ASP A 337 -6.45 1.24 25.79
CA ASP A 337 -6.44 0.91 27.22
C ASP A 337 -6.36 -0.61 27.46
N ARG A 338 -7.04 -1.43 26.64
CA ARG A 338 -6.95 -2.91 26.68
C ARG A 338 -5.55 -3.37 26.27
N VAL A 339 -4.97 -2.76 25.23
CA VAL A 339 -3.60 -3.02 24.80
C VAL A 339 -2.61 -2.67 25.91
N ALA A 340 -2.77 -1.53 26.58
CA ALA A 340 -1.92 -1.14 27.70
C ALA A 340 -1.99 -2.14 28.87
N ARG A 341 -3.19 -2.64 29.21
CA ARG A 341 -3.34 -3.69 30.23
C ARG A 341 -2.69 -5.01 29.82
N ALA A 342 -2.93 -5.46 28.59
CA ALA A 342 -2.29 -6.65 28.04
C ALA A 342 -0.75 -6.54 28.06
N ARG A 343 -0.21 -5.37 27.72
CA ARG A 343 1.23 -5.08 27.83
C ARG A 343 1.70 -5.13 29.28
N ASN A 344 0.95 -4.59 30.24
CA ASN A 344 1.31 -4.70 31.66
C ASN A 344 1.38 -6.18 32.09
N PHE A 345 0.45 -7.03 31.65
CA PHE A 345 0.54 -8.47 31.94
C PHE A 345 1.83 -9.11 31.40
N ILE A 346 2.21 -8.78 30.16
CA ILE A 346 3.42 -9.33 29.52
C ILE A 346 4.69 -8.79 30.20
N TYR A 347 4.81 -7.47 30.31
CA TYR A 347 6.06 -6.80 30.67
C TYR A 347 6.28 -6.62 32.17
N LYS A 348 5.20 -6.52 32.97
CA LYS A 348 5.30 -6.32 34.43
C LYS A 348 4.98 -7.60 35.20
N SER A 349 3.98 -8.35 34.77
CA SER A 349 3.53 -9.58 35.44
C SER A 349 4.08 -10.87 34.83
N ALA A 350 4.94 -10.76 33.82
CA ALA A 350 5.59 -11.88 33.13
C ALA A 350 4.61 -12.96 32.63
N LYS A 351 3.39 -12.55 32.25
CA LYS A 351 2.39 -13.46 31.69
C LYS A 351 2.76 -13.82 30.24
N PRO A 352 2.47 -15.05 29.78
CA PRO A 352 2.68 -15.43 28.40
C PRO A 352 1.93 -14.51 27.43
N ILE A 353 2.54 -14.20 26.28
CA ILE A 353 1.96 -13.31 25.25
C ILE A 353 0.62 -13.85 24.72
N ASN A 354 0.48 -15.17 24.63
CA ASN A 354 -0.75 -15.88 24.26
C ASN A 354 -1.48 -16.48 25.48
N GLY A 355 -1.14 -16.04 26.69
CA GLY A 355 -1.71 -16.54 27.93
C GLY A 355 -3.13 -16.03 28.15
N THR A 356 -3.87 -16.70 29.03
CA THR A 356 -5.27 -16.40 29.33
C THR A 356 -5.49 -14.95 29.73
N ASP A 357 -4.60 -14.35 30.53
CA ASP A 357 -4.71 -12.95 30.96
C ASP A 357 -4.64 -11.95 29.77
N VAL A 358 -3.81 -12.25 28.76
CA VAL A 358 -3.67 -11.40 27.56
C VAL A 358 -4.81 -11.67 26.58
N GLU A 359 -5.19 -12.93 26.41
CA GLU A 359 -6.29 -13.33 25.54
C GLU A 359 -7.64 -12.80 26.04
N SER A 360 -7.88 -12.72 27.35
CA SER A 360 -9.12 -12.13 27.90
C SER A 360 -9.32 -10.66 27.51
N GLU A 361 -8.23 -9.92 27.29
CA GLU A 361 -8.29 -8.52 26.87
C GLU A 361 -8.50 -8.36 25.35
N LEU A 362 -7.84 -9.19 24.55
CA LEU A 362 -7.62 -8.90 23.12
C LEU A 362 -8.15 -9.96 22.14
N ARG A 363 -8.56 -11.14 22.61
CA ARG A 363 -9.01 -12.23 21.72
C ARG A 363 -10.32 -11.91 21.00
N GLN A 364 -11.26 -11.27 21.70
CA GLN A 364 -12.60 -10.93 21.20
C GLN A 364 -12.61 -9.94 20.03
N THR A 365 -11.47 -9.32 19.71
CA THR A 365 -11.33 -8.42 18.56
C THR A 365 -10.18 -8.81 17.66
N SER A 366 -9.56 -9.97 17.87
CA SER A 366 -8.28 -10.33 17.25
C SER A 366 -7.14 -9.32 17.48
N SER A 367 -7.25 -8.36 18.40
CA SER A 367 -6.19 -7.38 18.65
C SER A 367 -4.92 -8.03 19.22
N VAL A 368 -3.77 -7.36 19.11
CA VAL A 368 -2.48 -7.82 19.67
C VAL A 368 -1.94 -6.84 20.70
N ALA A 369 -1.04 -7.28 21.57
CA ALA A 369 -0.53 -6.48 22.69
C ALA A 369 0.55 -5.46 22.27
N THR A 370 0.37 -4.80 21.13
CA THR A 370 1.30 -3.83 20.55
C THR A 370 0.61 -2.48 20.41
N MET A 371 1.30 -1.43 20.86
CA MET A 371 0.79 -0.06 20.74
C MET A 371 0.92 0.40 19.29
N ASN A 372 -0.18 0.85 18.68
CA ASN A 372 -0.17 1.36 17.31
C ASN A 372 0.52 2.74 17.26
N ALA A 373 1.50 2.89 16.38
CA ALA A 373 2.31 4.09 16.20
C ALA A 373 1.46 5.30 15.80
N PHE A 374 0.52 5.12 14.86
CA PHE A 374 -0.34 6.19 14.38
C PHE A 374 -1.24 6.71 15.50
N VAL A 375 -1.85 5.84 16.30
CA VAL A 375 -2.64 6.27 17.47
C VAL A 375 -1.77 6.94 18.54
N ALA A 376 -0.57 6.41 18.77
CA ALA A 376 0.35 6.96 19.77
C ALA A 376 0.84 8.37 19.40
N ARG A 377 1.07 8.64 18.11
CA ARG A 377 1.65 9.89 17.62
C ARG A 377 0.61 10.92 17.17
N LEU A 378 -0.44 10.48 16.47
CA LEU A 378 -1.53 11.34 15.96
C LEU A 378 -2.72 11.45 16.94
N GLY A 379 -2.70 10.68 18.03
CA GLY A 379 -3.69 10.73 19.10
C GLY A 379 -4.90 9.80 18.89
N LYS A 380 -5.71 9.67 19.95
CA LYS A 380 -6.85 8.73 20.03
C LYS A 380 -7.97 8.98 19.01
N LYS A 381 -8.00 10.17 18.39
CA LYS A 381 -8.99 10.50 17.34
C LYS A 381 -8.63 9.90 16.00
N PHE A 382 -7.35 9.59 15.76
CA PHE A 382 -6.92 8.95 14.52
C PHE A 382 -7.35 7.47 14.54
N ASP A 383 -7.96 7.02 13.44
CA ASP A 383 -8.46 5.66 13.29
C ASP A 383 -7.62 4.89 12.27
N PRO A 384 -6.69 4.00 12.71
CA PRO A 384 -5.87 3.21 11.80
C PRO A 384 -6.67 2.29 10.87
N SER A 385 -7.91 1.95 11.24
CA SER A 385 -8.74 1.06 10.41
C SER A 385 -9.21 1.74 9.12
N LYS A 386 -9.34 3.08 9.13
CA LYS A 386 -9.84 3.87 8.00
C LYS A 386 -8.76 4.19 6.96
N MET A 387 -7.50 4.30 7.37
CA MET A 387 -6.41 4.55 6.41
C MET A 387 -6.12 3.33 5.56
N LEU A 388 -6.34 2.11 6.07
CA LEU A 388 -6.02 0.88 5.35
C LEU A 388 -7.05 0.61 4.24
N VAL A 389 -6.61 0.69 2.99
CA VAL A 389 -7.47 0.54 1.81
C VAL A 389 -7.36 -0.86 1.22
N VAL A 390 -8.43 -1.32 0.58
CA VAL A 390 -8.44 -2.60 -0.15
C VAL A 390 -7.59 -2.47 -1.40
N ASP A 391 -6.64 -3.38 -1.57
CA ASP A 391 -5.82 -3.46 -2.77
C ASP A 391 -6.18 -4.76 -3.49
N LEU A 392 -7.04 -4.66 -4.50
CA LEU A 392 -7.58 -5.83 -5.18
C LEU A 392 -6.47 -6.62 -5.89
N LEU A 393 -5.39 -5.98 -6.34
CA LEU A 393 -4.30 -6.70 -7.02
C LEU A 393 -3.45 -7.50 -6.03
N HIS A 394 -3.23 -6.98 -4.82
CA HIS A 394 -2.53 -7.71 -3.76
C HIS A 394 -3.44 -8.73 -3.03
N GLU A 395 -4.75 -8.48 -2.95
CA GLU A 395 -5.69 -9.35 -2.23
C GLU A 395 -6.23 -10.51 -3.07
N PHE A 396 -6.30 -10.35 -4.40
CA PHE A 396 -6.64 -11.44 -5.32
C PHE A 396 -5.38 -12.04 -5.91
N GLU A 397 -4.73 -12.95 -5.15
CA GLU A 397 -3.72 -13.82 -5.73
C GLU A 397 -4.26 -14.48 -7.00
N LEU A 398 -3.42 -14.65 -8.03
CA LEU A 398 -3.85 -15.16 -9.35
C LEU A 398 -4.64 -16.49 -9.26
N GLY A 399 -4.30 -17.36 -8.31
CA GLY A 399 -5.04 -18.59 -8.04
C GLY A 399 -6.45 -18.35 -7.51
N VAL A 400 -6.62 -17.38 -6.61
CA VAL A 400 -7.91 -16.97 -6.04
C VAL A 400 -8.77 -16.32 -7.11
N TRP A 401 -8.21 -15.40 -7.89
CA TRP A 401 -8.93 -14.77 -9.01
C TRP A 401 -9.43 -15.80 -10.00
N LYS A 402 -8.58 -16.75 -10.42
CA LYS A 402 -9.00 -17.82 -11.35
C LYS A 402 -10.18 -18.63 -10.80
N GLN A 403 -10.16 -18.98 -9.52
CA GLN A 403 -11.27 -19.71 -8.88
C GLN A 403 -12.54 -18.87 -8.83
N LEU A 404 -12.44 -17.60 -8.42
CA LEU A 404 -13.57 -16.68 -8.39
C LEU A 404 -14.15 -16.46 -9.79
N PHE A 405 -13.31 -16.17 -10.78
CA PHE A 405 -13.73 -15.98 -12.17
C PHE A 405 -14.43 -17.22 -12.73
N THR A 406 -13.91 -18.41 -12.45
CA THR A 406 -14.58 -19.68 -12.78
C THR A 406 -15.96 -19.77 -12.13
N HIS A 407 -16.08 -19.37 -10.85
CA HIS A 407 -17.35 -19.39 -10.14
C HIS A 407 -18.36 -18.39 -10.71
N LEU A 408 -17.93 -17.16 -11.04
CA LEU A 408 -18.76 -16.14 -11.69
C LEU A 408 -19.30 -16.64 -13.03
N ILE A 409 -18.48 -17.30 -13.85
CA ILE A 409 -18.93 -17.91 -15.11
C ILE A 409 -19.99 -19.00 -14.87
N ARG A 410 -19.80 -19.85 -13.84
CA ARG A 410 -20.80 -20.87 -13.48
C ARG A 410 -22.12 -20.25 -13.03
N LEU A 411 -22.09 -19.13 -12.30
CA LEU A 411 -23.29 -18.39 -11.92
C LEU A 411 -24.03 -17.84 -13.16
N LEU A 412 -23.31 -17.32 -14.16
CA LEU A 412 -23.92 -16.87 -15.42
C LEU A 412 -24.63 -18.04 -16.13
N TYR A 413 -24.00 -19.21 -16.21
CA TYR A 413 -24.65 -20.41 -16.74
C TYR A 413 -25.88 -20.85 -15.94
N ALA A 414 -25.85 -20.69 -14.62
CA ALA A 414 -26.92 -21.08 -13.71
C ALA A 414 -28.10 -20.07 -13.64
N ALA A 415 -27.95 -18.87 -14.19
CA ALA A 415 -28.94 -17.78 -14.10
C ALA A 415 -30.28 -18.06 -14.84
N GLY A 416 -30.41 -19.20 -15.53
CA GLY A 416 -31.66 -19.63 -16.16
C GLY A 416 -31.77 -19.23 -17.63
N LYS A 417 -32.98 -18.91 -18.12
CA LYS A 417 -33.22 -18.64 -19.55
C LYS A 417 -32.36 -17.47 -20.04
N GLY A 418 -31.61 -17.68 -21.13
CA GLY A 418 -30.70 -16.68 -21.70
C GLY A 418 -29.27 -16.73 -21.12
N SER A 419 -28.92 -17.75 -20.32
CA SER A 419 -27.59 -17.87 -19.72
C SER A 419 -26.43 -17.92 -20.73
N ASP A 420 -26.64 -18.58 -21.88
CA ASP A 420 -25.66 -18.59 -22.98
C ASP A 420 -25.45 -17.20 -23.59
N GLU A 421 -26.50 -16.36 -23.60
CA GLU A 421 -26.41 -14.97 -24.07
C GLU A 421 -25.61 -14.11 -23.07
N LEU A 422 -25.78 -14.33 -21.76
CA LEU A 422 -25.01 -13.63 -20.72
C LEU A 422 -23.51 -13.96 -20.79
N VAL A 423 -23.15 -15.22 -21.02
CA VAL A 423 -21.75 -15.63 -21.21
C VAL A 423 -21.21 -15.09 -22.53
N THR A 424 -22.04 -15.07 -23.58
CA THR A 424 -21.67 -14.46 -24.86
C THR A 424 -21.43 -12.96 -24.70
N GLU A 425 -22.27 -12.25 -23.93
CA GLU A 425 -22.15 -10.83 -23.62
C GLU A 425 -20.88 -10.51 -22.83
N LEU A 426 -20.55 -11.30 -21.80
CA LEU A 426 -19.28 -11.19 -21.06
C LEU A 426 -18.07 -11.26 -22.02
N ASN A 427 -18.13 -12.19 -22.99
CA ASN A 427 -17.07 -12.30 -23.98
C ASN A 427 -17.16 -11.21 -25.06
N ALA A 428 -18.32 -10.61 -25.33
CA ALA A 428 -18.63 -9.93 -26.57
C ALA A 428 -17.78 -8.69 -26.85
N ARG A 429 -17.72 -8.35 -28.15
CA ARG A 429 -17.22 -7.09 -28.70
C ARG A 429 -18.39 -6.36 -29.36
N SER A 430 -19.35 -5.81 -28.61
CA SER A 430 -20.50 -5.16 -29.25
C SER A 430 -20.14 -3.78 -29.81
N ALA A 431 -19.79 -3.75 -31.09
CA ALA A 431 -19.83 -2.53 -31.90
C ALA A 431 -21.26 -2.13 -32.28
N HIS A 432 -22.26 -3.02 -32.21
CA HIS A 432 -23.68 -2.68 -32.42
C HIS A 432 -24.58 -3.69 -31.71
N MET A 433 -25.19 -3.31 -30.59
CA MET A 433 -26.46 -3.89 -30.14
C MET A 433 -27.47 -2.76 -30.17
N GLN A 434 -28.42 -2.81 -31.11
CA GLN A 434 -29.63 -2.02 -31.02
C GLN A 434 -30.40 -2.49 -29.77
N PRO A 435 -31.01 -1.58 -28.99
CA PRO A 435 -31.74 -1.95 -27.80
C PRO A 435 -32.92 -2.85 -28.21
N ALA A 436 -33.01 -4.03 -27.58
CA ALA A 436 -34.19 -4.87 -27.71
C ALA A 436 -35.39 -4.12 -27.11
N PRO A 437 -36.49 -3.94 -27.86
CA PRO A 437 -37.72 -3.43 -27.28
C PRO A 437 -38.26 -4.54 -26.36
N HIS A 438 -38.51 -4.20 -25.09
CA HIS A 438 -39.20 -5.02 -24.08
C HIS A 438 -38.39 -5.91 -23.13
N SER A 439 -37.22 -5.46 -22.64
CA SER A 439 -36.66 -6.01 -21.38
C SER A 439 -36.70 -4.97 -20.26
N HIS A 440 -37.67 -5.10 -19.37
CA HIS A 440 -37.71 -4.42 -18.07
C HIS A 440 -36.69 -5.05 -17.10
N CYS A 441 -35.40 -5.06 -17.46
CA CYS A 441 -34.33 -5.41 -16.55
C CYS A 441 -33.51 -4.15 -16.25
N SER A 442 -34.03 -3.32 -15.35
CA SER A 442 -33.21 -2.32 -14.67
C SER A 442 -32.35 -3.06 -13.66
N TYR A 443 -31.07 -3.29 -13.98
CA TYR A 443 -29.94 -3.81 -13.17
C TYR A 443 -29.13 -4.88 -13.94
N SER A 444 -28.62 -4.56 -15.14
CA SER A 444 -27.52 -5.34 -15.74
C SER A 444 -26.72 -4.48 -16.72
N SER A 445 -25.71 -3.75 -16.24
CA SER A 445 -24.76 -3.08 -17.15
C SER A 445 -23.33 -2.99 -16.58
N TYR A 446 -22.92 -3.97 -15.78
CA TYR A 446 -21.55 -4.08 -15.26
C TYR A 446 -20.79 -5.31 -15.80
N LEU A 447 -21.19 -5.82 -16.97
CA LEU A 447 -20.46 -6.91 -17.63
C LEU A 447 -19.25 -6.34 -18.39
N CYS A 448 -18.06 -6.68 -17.90
CA CYS A 448 -16.79 -6.35 -18.54
C CYS A 448 -16.72 -7.06 -19.91
N ARG A 449 -16.77 -6.29 -21.00
CA ARG A 449 -16.69 -6.80 -22.38
C ARG A 449 -15.24 -7.00 -22.77
N TYR A 450 -14.64 -8.12 -22.35
CA TYR A 450 -13.20 -8.34 -22.47
C TYR A 450 -12.63 -8.10 -23.87
N ARG A 451 -13.31 -8.53 -24.94
CA ARG A 451 -12.83 -8.33 -26.32
C ARG A 451 -12.88 -6.87 -26.80
N GLN A 452 -13.49 -5.95 -26.06
CA GLN A 452 -13.50 -4.51 -26.33
C GLN A 452 -12.32 -3.76 -25.71
N ILE A 453 -11.60 -4.39 -24.78
CA ILE A 453 -10.49 -3.75 -24.11
C ILE A 453 -9.37 -3.54 -25.11
N SER A 454 -9.07 -2.27 -25.36
CA SER A 454 -7.93 -1.88 -26.20
C SER A 454 -6.63 -2.24 -25.49
N THR A 455 -5.58 -2.52 -26.24
CA THR A 455 -4.25 -2.76 -25.65
C THR A 455 -3.82 -1.53 -24.87
N PHE A 456 -3.50 -1.70 -23.59
CA PHE A 456 -2.99 -0.61 -22.75
C PHE A 456 -1.46 -0.68 -22.68
N GLY A 457 -0.79 0.41 -23.08
CA GLY A 457 0.66 0.49 -23.17
C GLY A 457 1.27 -0.40 -24.26
N SER A 458 2.60 -0.37 -24.40
CA SER A 458 3.38 -1.26 -25.28
C SER A 458 3.50 -2.67 -24.70
N GLY A 459 2.38 -3.29 -24.32
CA GLY A 459 2.30 -4.70 -23.90
C GLY A 459 1.85 -5.00 -22.47
N THR A 460 1.31 -4.02 -21.72
CA THR A 460 0.87 -4.22 -20.32
C THR A 460 -0.46 -4.96 -20.22
N ILE A 461 -1.51 -4.50 -20.92
CA ILE A 461 -2.77 -5.27 -21.07
C ILE A 461 -2.91 -5.63 -22.54
N ARG A 462 -2.98 -6.93 -22.84
CA ARG A 462 -3.10 -7.40 -24.23
C ARG A 462 -4.56 -7.49 -24.66
N LYS A 463 -4.79 -7.42 -25.96
CA LYS A 463 -6.10 -7.66 -26.53
C LYS A 463 -6.51 -9.10 -26.25
N PHE A 464 -7.64 -9.28 -25.56
CA PHE A 464 -8.27 -10.59 -25.41
C PHE A 464 -8.84 -11.02 -26.77
N SER A 465 -8.15 -11.93 -27.47
CA SER A 465 -8.55 -12.40 -28.82
C SER A 465 -9.48 -13.61 -28.77
N GLN A 466 -9.49 -14.34 -27.66
CA GLN A 466 -10.32 -15.53 -27.43
C GLN A 466 -11.42 -15.23 -26.40
N ASN A 467 -12.40 -16.13 -26.28
CA ASN A 467 -13.43 -16.05 -25.25
C ASN A 467 -12.78 -16.17 -23.86
N SER A 468 -12.75 -15.08 -23.09
CA SER A 468 -12.25 -15.07 -21.72
C SER A 468 -12.95 -16.10 -20.84
N SER A 469 -14.24 -16.37 -21.08
CA SER A 469 -15.03 -17.35 -20.33
C SER A 469 -14.57 -18.81 -20.51
N GLU A 470 -13.90 -19.13 -21.61
CA GLU A 470 -13.40 -20.48 -21.87
C GLU A 470 -12.12 -20.78 -21.09
N MET A 471 -11.37 -19.74 -20.71
CA MET A 471 -10.09 -19.82 -19.98
C MET A 471 -9.07 -20.81 -20.59
N LYS A 472 -9.14 -21.02 -21.91
CA LYS A 472 -8.21 -21.91 -22.64
C LYS A 472 -6.95 -21.16 -23.01
N LYS A 473 -5.80 -21.84 -22.85
CA LYS A 473 -4.47 -21.36 -23.27
C LYS A 473 -4.09 -19.99 -22.67
N LEU A 474 -4.63 -19.65 -21.50
CA LEU A 474 -4.25 -18.46 -20.74
C LEU A 474 -3.03 -18.77 -19.86
N ALA A 475 -1.99 -17.93 -19.97
CA ALA A 475 -0.89 -17.88 -19.03
C ALA A 475 -1.29 -17.12 -17.76
N ALA A 476 -0.47 -17.21 -16.70
CA ALA A 476 -0.73 -16.54 -15.42
C ALA A 476 -1.00 -15.03 -15.59
N ARG A 477 -0.18 -14.34 -16.40
CA ARG A 477 -0.37 -12.92 -16.73
C ARG A 477 -1.69 -12.61 -17.43
N ASP A 478 -2.24 -13.55 -18.21
CA ASP A 478 -3.49 -13.29 -18.94
C ASP A 478 -4.68 -13.31 -17.96
N PHE A 479 -4.58 -14.08 -16.86
CA PHE A 479 -5.53 -13.99 -15.74
C PHE A 479 -5.38 -12.67 -14.99
N GLU A 480 -4.17 -12.15 -14.84
CA GLU A 480 -3.92 -10.81 -14.28
C GLU A 480 -4.57 -9.72 -15.13
N ASP A 481 -4.36 -9.76 -16.45
CA ASP A 481 -4.98 -8.83 -17.40
C ASP A 481 -6.51 -8.88 -17.28
N LEU A 482 -7.12 -10.08 -17.12
CA LEU A 482 -8.56 -10.23 -16.90
C LEU A 482 -9.04 -9.56 -15.59
N LEU A 483 -8.26 -9.66 -14.52
CA LEU A 483 -8.57 -9.01 -13.26
C LEU A 483 -8.47 -7.48 -13.40
N GLN A 484 -7.36 -6.98 -13.94
CA GLN A 484 -7.12 -5.55 -14.17
C GLN A 484 -8.21 -4.93 -15.06
N ALA A 485 -8.60 -5.62 -16.13
CA ALA A 485 -9.72 -5.30 -17.00
C ALA A 485 -11.06 -5.18 -16.24
N SER A 486 -11.32 -6.11 -15.32
CA SER A 486 -12.54 -6.10 -14.52
C SER A 486 -12.58 -4.96 -13.50
N ILE A 487 -11.41 -4.54 -13.00
CA ILE A 487 -11.28 -3.47 -12.01
C ILE A 487 -11.35 -2.07 -12.65
N GLN A 488 -10.86 -1.91 -13.88
CA GLN A 488 -10.76 -0.61 -14.58
C GLN A 488 -12.10 0.07 -14.92
N ILE A 489 -13.24 -0.61 -14.77
CA ILE A 489 -14.59 -0.10 -15.14
C ILE A 489 -15.35 0.47 -13.93
N HIS A 490 -14.64 1.15 -13.01
CA HIS A 490 -15.24 1.89 -11.89
C HIS A 490 -14.90 3.38 -11.92
#